data_AF-A0A821ZVS8-F1
#
_entry.id   AF-A0A821ZVS8-F1
#
_cell.length_a   1.000
_cell.length_b   1.000
_cell.length_c   1.000
_cell.angle_alpha   90.00
_cell.angle_beta   90.00
_cell.angle_gamma   90.00
#
_symmetry.space_group_name_H-M   'P 1'
#
loop_
_entity.id
_entity.type
_entity.pdbx_description
1 polymer ?
#
loop_
_entity_poly.entity_id
_entity_poly.type
_entity_poly.pdbx_seq_one_letter_code
_entity_poly.pdbx_strand_id
1 'polypeptide(L)'
;AEIYLDLLWVERLDCTNTPLLVNEVNLPTNDDETLADNDFKREMISYHQAQGTVLEAIPRLKAEKISTKRPDDYYAQMTKSDEHMKKVKYILFENIELYGKKVQPEVLLKRPEDKSKLLKTMKKVRKGKQGSMQELDETLGDRKTNFGKSNENDHKRNSKTNRKIEYKNKKFGFGGGKENSKKNTADSSADVFNKRSNKWQRPSFHAQKGKKGKQKSSRPGKDARQKARTKK
;
A
#
# COMPACT_ATOMS: atom_id res chain seq x y z
N ALA A 1 -21.98 -24.93 48.58
CA ALA A 1 -22.89 -23.86 48.14
C ALA A 1 -22.13 -23.05 47.11
N GLU A 2 -22.48 -23.19 45.83
CA GLU A 2 -21.93 -22.33 44.78
C GLU A 2 -22.51 -20.93 45.01
N ILE A 3 -21.65 -19.98 45.35
CA ILE A 3 -22.05 -18.60 45.60
C ILE A 3 -22.26 -17.96 44.23
N TYR A 4 -23.47 -18.05 43.70
CA TYR A 4 -23.88 -17.27 42.53
C TYR A 4 -24.07 -15.82 42.99
N LEU A 5 -23.02 -15.02 42.87
CA LEU A 5 -23.13 -13.56 42.99
C LEU A 5 -23.79 -13.05 41.70
N ASP A 6 -25.00 -12.51 41.86
CA ASP A 6 -25.82 -11.97 40.77
C ASP A 6 -25.31 -10.57 40.36
N LEU A 7 -24.04 -10.53 39.92
CA LEU A 7 -23.35 -9.31 39.53
C LEU A 7 -23.72 -8.89 38.11
N LEU A 8 -23.71 -7.58 37.88
CA LEU A 8 -23.85 -7.04 36.53
C LEU A 8 -22.69 -7.54 35.66
N TRP A 9 -22.98 -7.83 34.40
CA TRP A 9 -21.96 -8.34 33.46
C TRP A 9 -20.73 -7.41 33.36
N VAL A 10 -20.92 -6.10 33.49
CA VAL A 10 -19.85 -5.10 33.48
C VAL A 10 -18.81 -5.31 34.60
N GLU A 11 -19.21 -5.90 35.72
CA GLU A 11 -18.32 -6.18 36.85
C GLU A 11 -17.55 -7.49 36.66
N ARG A 12 -18.10 -8.42 35.87
CA ARG A 12 -17.47 -9.70 35.55
C ARG A 12 -16.56 -9.63 34.33
N LEU A 13 -16.96 -8.86 33.31
CA LEU A 13 -16.30 -8.73 32.00
C LEU A 13 -15.97 -10.07 31.32
N ASP A 14 -16.73 -11.11 31.66
CA ASP A 14 -16.55 -12.47 31.17
C ASP A 14 -17.23 -12.65 29.81
N CYS A 15 -16.55 -13.30 28.87
CA CYS A 15 -17.11 -13.63 27.56
C CYS A 15 -16.83 -15.10 27.25
N THR A 16 -17.89 -15.86 26.95
CA THR A 16 -17.83 -17.29 26.63
C THR A 16 -18.16 -17.49 25.16
N ASN A 17 -17.20 -17.15 24.30
CA ASN A 17 -17.41 -17.15 22.85
C ASN A 17 -16.80 -18.38 22.18
N THR A 18 -17.46 -18.85 21.12
CA THR A 18 -16.85 -19.78 20.17
C THR A 18 -15.71 -19.09 19.42
N PRO A 19 -14.60 -19.79 19.14
CA PRO A 19 -13.49 -19.21 18.38
C PRO A 19 -13.95 -18.78 16.99
N LEU A 20 -13.42 -17.66 16.50
CA LEU A 20 -13.66 -17.24 15.12
C LEU A 20 -12.93 -18.23 14.19
N LEU A 21 -13.70 -19.07 13.51
CA LEU A 21 -13.15 -19.92 12.45
C LEU A 21 -12.86 -19.04 11.24
N VAL A 22 -11.60 -18.64 11.08
CA VAL A 22 -11.13 -18.15 9.79
C VAL A 22 -11.05 -19.37 8.89
N ASN A 23 -11.87 -19.39 7.83
CA ASN A 23 -11.83 -20.40 6.77
C ASN A 23 -10.40 -20.85 6.54
N GLU A 24 -10.15 -22.14 6.81
CA GLU A 24 -8.88 -22.85 6.76
C GLU A 24 -7.73 -22.00 6.22
N VAL A 25 -7.02 -21.32 7.12
CA VAL A 25 -5.69 -20.84 6.76
C VAL A 25 -4.94 -22.11 6.41
N ASN A 26 -4.67 -22.31 5.11
CA ASN A 26 -3.78 -23.34 4.58
C ASN A 26 -2.38 -23.10 5.17
N LEU A 27 -2.21 -23.39 6.46
CA LEU A 27 -0.91 -23.55 7.05
C LEU A 27 -0.38 -24.85 6.44
N PRO A 28 0.78 -24.82 5.77
CA PRO A 28 1.42 -26.04 5.33
C PRO A 28 1.69 -26.85 6.59
N THR A 29 0.88 -27.87 6.77
CA THR A 29 1.05 -28.79 7.87
C THR A 29 1.11 -30.17 7.28
N ASN A 30 2.08 -30.93 7.75
CA ASN A 30 2.07 -32.36 7.53
C ASN A 30 0.77 -32.86 8.16
N ASP A 31 -0.06 -33.57 7.39
CA ASP A 31 -1.37 -34.04 7.84
C ASP A 31 -1.27 -35.00 9.06
N ASP A 32 -0.05 -35.46 9.37
CA ASP A 32 0.27 -36.38 10.46
C ASP A 32 0.55 -35.69 11.82
N GLU A 33 0.61 -34.35 11.89
CA GLU A 33 0.89 -33.64 13.16
C GLU A 33 -0.38 -33.38 13.98
N THR A 34 -0.41 -33.88 15.22
CA THR A 34 -1.52 -33.58 16.13
C THR A 34 -1.50 -32.12 16.59
N LEU A 35 -2.64 -31.62 17.06
CA LEU A 35 -2.76 -30.23 17.56
C LEU A 35 -1.90 -29.97 18.82
N ALA A 36 -1.49 -31.02 19.53
CA ALA A 36 -0.56 -30.94 20.64
C ALA A 36 0.88 -30.69 20.17
N ASP A 37 1.26 -31.28 19.04
CA ASP A 37 2.61 -31.18 18.48
C ASP A 37 2.81 -29.88 17.71
N ASN A 38 1.74 -29.33 17.14
CA ASN A 38 1.80 -28.09 16.36
C ASN A 38 1.49 -26.84 17.19
N ASP A 39 2.55 -26.23 17.73
CA ASP A 39 2.45 -25.01 18.55
C ASP A 39 1.84 -23.82 17.80
N PHE A 40 2.19 -23.62 16.53
CA PHE A 40 1.64 -22.52 15.73
C PHE A 40 0.13 -22.61 15.52
N LYS A 41 -0.38 -23.80 15.22
CA LYS A 41 -1.83 -24.04 15.11
C LYS A 41 -2.54 -23.76 16.43
N ARG A 42 -1.98 -24.23 17.54
CA ARG A 42 -2.54 -24.01 18.88
C ARG A 42 -2.58 -22.53 19.25
N GLU A 43 -1.48 -21.81 19.05
CA GLU A 43 -1.41 -20.36 19.30
C GLU A 43 -2.39 -19.58 18.41
N MET A 44 -2.57 -19.99 17.15
CA MET A 44 -3.53 -19.35 16.24
C MET A 44 -4.98 -19.52 16.74
N ILE A 45 -5.34 -20.69 17.27
CA ILE A 45 -6.67 -20.93 17.85
C ILE A 45 -6.90 -20.02 19.06
N SER A 46 -5.94 -19.96 19.98
CA SER A 46 -5.99 -19.06 21.15
C SER A 46 -6.13 -17.59 20.72
N TYR A 47 -5.39 -17.18 19.69
CA TYR A 47 -5.48 -15.84 19.12
C TYR A 47 -6.88 -15.53 18.57
N HIS A 48 -7.46 -16.45 17.78
CA HIS A 48 -8.80 -16.25 17.21
C HIS A 48 -9.90 -16.29 18.26
N GLN A 49 -9.75 -17.09 19.32
CA GLN A 49 -10.67 -17.07 20.45
C GLN A 49 -10.63 -15.72 21.15
N ALA A 50 -9.43 -15.19 21.45
CA ALA A 50 -9.27 -13.86 22.05
C ALA A 50 -9.78 -12.74 21.12
N GLN A 51 -9.61 -12.87 19.81
CA GLN A 51 -10.13 -11.91 18.84
C GLN A 51 -11.68 -11.90 18.85
N GLY A 52 -12.30 -13.08 18.88
CA GLY A 52 -13.75 -13.23 18.96
C GLY A 52 -14.34 -12.61 20.23
N THR A 53 -13.71 -12.83 21.38
CA THR A 53 -14.17 -12.24 22.64
C THR A 53 -14.06 -10.71 22.64
N VAL A 54 -12.97 -10.15 22.11
CA VAL A 54 -12.80 -8.69 22.00
C VAL A 54 -13.86 -8.06 21.09
N LEU A 55 -14.20 -8.71 19.98
CA LEU A 55 -15.24 -8.22 19.06
C LEU A 55 -16.64 -8.22 19.68
N GLU A 56 -16.94 -9.14 20.58
CA GLU A 56 -18.21 -9.17 21.32
C GLU A 56 -18.24 -8.22 22.51
N ALA A 57 -17.14 -8.15 23.26
CA ALA A 57 -17.05 -7.34 24.48
C ALA A 57 -17.07 -5.83 24.19
N ILE A 58 -16.37 -5.36 23.14
CA ILE A 58 -16.28 -3.93 22.83
C ILE A 58 -17.66 -3.29 22.57
N PRO A 59 -18.55 -3.87 21.75
CA PRO A 59 -19.92 -3.35 21.58
C PRO A 59 -20.70 -3.28 22.88
N ARG A 60 -20.62 -4.32 23.73
CA ARG A 60 -21.30 -4.34 25.04
C ARG A 60 -20.81 -3.22 25.95
N LEU A 61 -19.49 -3.03 26.06
CA LEU A 61 -18.90 -1.93 26.84
C LEU A 61 -19.29 -0.54 26.31
N LYS A 62 -19.42 -0.39 24.99
CA LYS A 62 -19.89 0.85 24.38
C LYS A 62 -21.36 1.14 24.66
N ALA A 63 -22.21 0.12 24.73
CA ALA A 63 -23.62 0.27 25.10
C ALA A 63 -23.76 0.85 26.52
N GLU A 64 -22.87 0.41 27.42
CA GLU A 64 -22.75 0.90 28.81
C GLU A 64 -21.97 2.23 28.93
N LYS A 65 -21.61 2.86 27.80
CA LYS A 65 -20.87 4.14 27.71
C LYS A 65 -19.49 4.12 28.37
N ILE A 66 -18.83 2.96 28.44
CA ILE A 66 -17.47 2.82 28.98
C ILE A 66 -16.44 3.07 27.88
N SER A 67 -15.43 3.90 28.16
CA SER A 67 -14.33 4.15 27.22
C SER A 67 -13.37 2.96 27.19
N THR A 68 -13.23 2.31 26.04
CA THR A 68 -12.40 1.10 25.89
C THR A 68 -10.99 1.37 25.36
N LYS A 69 -10.76 2.53 24.74
CA LYS A 69 -9.45 2.87 24.15
C LYS A 69 -8.62 3.68 25.12
N ARG A 70 -7.35 3.29 25.28
CA ARG A 70 -6.35 4.10 25.98
C ARG A 70 -6.05 5.36 25.15
N PRO A 71 -6.17 6.57 25.73
CA PRO A 71 -5.72 7.80 25.07
C PRO A 71 -4.18 7.87 24.98
N ASP A 72 -3.66 8.43 23.89
CA ASP A 72 -2.20 8.57 23.68
C ASP A 72 -1.54 9.52 24.69
N ASP A 73 -2.30 10.48 25.22
CA ASP A 73 -1.83 11.49 26.19
C ASP A 73 -2.04 11.07 27.65
N TYR A 74 -2.40 9.80 27.90
CA TYR A 74 -2.57 9.25 29.25
C TYR A 74 -1.36 8.40 29.65
N TYR A 75 -0.46 9.01 30.42
CA TYR A 75 0.77 8.40 30.94
C TYR A 75 0.52 7.82 32.33
N ALA A 76 0.19 6.54 32.37
CA ALA A 76 0.13 5.72 33.58
C ALA A 76 1.20 4.63 33.53
N GLN A 77 1.49 4.01 34.67
CA GLN A 77 2.41 2.88 34.73
C GLN A 77 1.89 1.71 33.87
N MET A 78 2.73 1.24 32.96
CA MET A 78 2.43 0.09 32.08
C MET A 78 3.03 -1.20 32.67
N THR A 79 2.52 -2.36 32.24
CA THR A 79 3.03 -3.68 32.68
C THR A 79 4.52 -3.88 32.38
N LYS A 80 5.02 -3.28 31.30
CA LYS A 80 6.43 -3.32 30.89
C LYS A 80 7.00 -1.90 30.87
N SER A 81 8.26 -1.74 31.26
CA SER A 81 8.95 -0.45 31.20
C SER A 81 9.29 -0.04 29.76
N ASP A 82 9.34 1.27 29.52
CA ASP A 82 9.71 1.81 28.21
C ASP A 82 11.13 1.42 27.81
N GLU A 83 12.04 1.30 28.79
CA GLU A 83 13.41 0.84 28.53
C GLU A 83 13.43 -0.60 27.98
N HIS A 84 12.62 -1.49 28.57
CA HIS A 84 12.48 -2.85 28.07
C HIS A 84 11.89 -2.87 26.65
N MET A 85 10.84 -2.10 26.38
CA MET A 85 10.22 -2.05 25.06
C MET A 85 11.14 -1.44 23.99
N LYS A 86 12.04 -0.51 24.35
CA LYS A 86 13.10 -0.02 23.45
C LYS A 86 14.06 -1.13 23.04
N LYS A 87 14.47 -1.99 23.98
CA LYS A 87 15.34 -3.16 23.71
C LYS A 87 14.65 -4.16 22.78
N VAL A 88 13.39 -4.50 23.05
CA VAL A 88 12.58 -5.38 22.19
C VAL A 88 12.46 -4.83 20.77
N LYS A 89 12.19 -3.52 20.64
CA LYS A 89 12.09 -2.85 19.33
C LYS A 89 13.40 -2.88 18.56
N TYR A 90 14.53 -2.71 19.24
CA TYR A 90 15.86 -2.80 18.63
C TYR A 90 16.11 -4.20 18.05
N ILE A 91 15.88 -5.25 18.84
CA ILE A 91 16.03 -6.65 18.41
C ILE A 91 15.12 -6.95 17.21
N LEU A 92 13.88 -6.45 17.23
CA LEU A 92 12.96 -6.63 16.11
C LEU A 92 13.47 -5.98 14.82
N PHE A 93 13.98 -4.75 14.88
CA PHE A 93 14.55 -4.10 13.70
C PHE A 93 15.78 -4.83 13.17
N GLU A 94 16.68 -5.26 14.05
CA GLU A 94 17.87 -6.01 13.68
C GLU A 94 17.50 -7.32 12.96
N ASN A 95 16.54 -8.07 13.50
CA ASN A 95 16.07 -9.31 12.89
C ASN A 95 15.41 -9.09 11.51
N ILE A 96 14.63 -8.02 11.35
CA ILE A 96 14.01 -7.67 10.06
C ILE A 96 15.08 -7.33 9.01
N GLU A 97 16.11 -6.57 9.40
CA GLU A 97 17.22 -6.24 8.49
C GLU A 97 18.02 -7.48 8.08
N LEU A 98 18.32 -8.35 9.03
CA LEU A 98 19.03 -9.61 8.78
C LEU A 98 18.22 -10.53 7.86
N TYR A 99 16.92 -10.67 8.09
CA TYR A 99 16.06 -11.50 7.26
C TYR A 99 15.89 -10.92 5.85
N GLY A 100 15.73 -9.59 5.74
CA GLY A 100 15.69 -8.90 4.45
C GLY A 100 16.97 -9.09 3.63
N LYS A 101 18.14 -9.12 4.26
CA LYS A 101 19.42 -9.42 3.59
C LYS A 101 19.56 -10.88 3.18
N LYS A 102 19.01 -11.83 3.94
CA LYS A 102 19.03 -13.27 3.62
C LYS A 102 18.07 -13.64 2.48
N VAL A 103 16.88 -13.06 2.46
CA VAL A 103 15.84 -13.36 1.45
C VAL A 103 16.19 -12.78 0.07
N GLN A 104 16.85 -11.63 0.02
CA GLN A 104 17.22 -10.98 -1.25
C GLN A 104 18.04 -11.86 -2.22
N PRO A 105 19.15 -12.51 -1.82
CA PRO A 105 19.91 -13.40 -2.69
C PRO A 105 19.11 -14.65 -3.07
N GLU A 106 18.35 -15.24 -2.14
CA GLU A 106 17.49 -16.40 -2.45
C GLU A 106 16.44 -16.08 -3.52
N VAL A 107 15.79 -14.92 -3.42
CA VAL A 107 14.81 -14.49 -4.42
C VAL A 107 15.49 -14.15 -5.75
N LEU A 108 16.70 -13.57 -5.73
CA LEU A 108 17.47 -13.33 -6.95
C LEU A 108 17.88 -14.62 -7.66
N LEU A 109 18.16 -15.70 -6.93
CA LEU A 109 18.46 -17.04 -7.47
C LEU A 109 17.21 -17.77 -7.97
N LYS A 110 16.09 -17.71 -7.23
CA LYS A 110 14.83 -18.35 -7.62
C LYS A 110 14.19 -17.71 -8.87
N ARG A 111 14.29 -16.38 -9.03
CA ARG A 111 13.72 -15.66 -10.19
C ARG A 111 14.15 -16.19 -11.57
N PRO A 112 15.44 -16.38 -11.90
CA PRO A 112 15.84 -16.94 -13.18
C PRO A 112 15.44 -18.41 -13.33
N GLU A 113 15.46 -19.19 -12.25
CA GLU A 113 14.99 -20.57 -12.28
C GLU A 113 13.51 -20.65 -12.65
N ASP A 114 12.66 -19.88 -12.00
CA ASP A 114 11.22 -19.83 -12.27
C ASP A 114 10.93 -19.31 -13.68
N LYS A 115 11.68 -18.29 -14.14
CA LYS A 115 11.62 -17.82 -15.53
C LYS A 115 12.01 -18.93 -16.51
N SER A 116 13.05 -19.70 -16.20
CA SER A 116 13.51 -20.80 -17.06
C SER A 116 12.49 -21.95 -17.11
N LYS A 117 11.89 -22.29 -15.96
CA LYS A 117 10.81 -23.29 -15.85
C LYS A 117 9.61 -22.85 -16.68
N LEU A 118 9.18 -21.59 -16.54
CA LEU A 118 8.09 -21.01 -17.33
C LEU A 118 8.37 -21.00 -18.84
N LEU A 119 9.59 -20.64 -19.25
CA LEU A 119 9.96 -20.65 -20.67
C LEU A 119 9.98 -22.07 -21.23
N LYS A 120 10.40 -23.06 -20.44
CA LYS A 120 10.36 -24.48 -20.82
C LYS A 120 8.92 -24.98 -20.98
N THR A 121 8.04 -24.67 -20.04
CA THR A 121 6.61 -25.06 -20.12
C THR A 121 5.91 -24.37 -21.29
N MET A 122 6.17 -23.08 -21.53
CA MET A 122 5.64 -22.36 -22.71
C MET A 122 6.12 -22.97 -24.03
N LYS A 123 7.40 -23.38 -24.13
CA LYS A 123 7.92 -24.07 -25.32
C LYS A 123 7.29 -25.44 -25.52
N LYS A 124 7.02 -26.20 -24.46
CA LYS A 124 6.30 -27.49 -24.54
C LYS A 124 4.88 -27.32 -25.09
N VAL A 125 4.16 -26.29 -24.63
CA VAL A 125 2.80 -25.97 -25.13
C VAL A 125 2.83 -25.53 -26.59
N ARG A 126 3.76 -24.65 -26.98
CA ARG A 126 3.92 -24.26 -28.39
C ARG A 126 4.23 -25.46 -29.31
N LYS A 127 4.87 -26.51 -28.80
CA LYS A 127 5.19 -27.73 -29.55
C LYS A 127 4.05 -28.77 -29.56
N GLY A 128 2.89 -28.46 -28.96
CA GLY A 128 1.68 -29.28 -29.05
C GLY A 128 1.73 -30.60 -28.28
N LYS A 129 2.57 -30.74 -27.24
CA LYS A 129 2.59 -31.94 -26.41
C LYS A 129 1.31 -32.05 -25.57
N GLN A 130 0.60 -33.17 -25.66
CA GLN A 130 -0.57 -33.47 -24.82
C GLN A 130 -0.22 -33.35 -23.33
N GLY A 131 -1.10 -32.74 -22.52
CA GLY A 131 -0.91 -32.50 -21.08
C GLY A 131 -0.16 -31.21 -20.69
N SER A 132 0.49 -30.53 -21.63
CA SER A 132 1.31 -29.33 -21.32
C SER A 132 0.51 -28.06 -20.99
N MET A 133 -0.76 -27.99 -21.40
CA MET A 133 -1.66 -26.87 -21.08
C MET A 133 -2.02 -26.85 -19.58
N GLN A 134 -2.19 -28.04 -18.98
CA GLN A 134 -2.49 -28.22 -17.56
C GLN A 134 -1.27 -27.86 -16.69
N GLU A 135 -0.07 -28.32 -17.07
CA GLU A 135 1.21 -27.93 -16.44
C GLU A 135 1.44 -26.41 -16.49
N LEU A 136 1.04 -25.75 -17.59
CA LEU A 136 1.08 -24.29 -17.68
C LEU A 136 0.07 -23.61 -16.74
N ASP A 137 -1.16 -24.08 -16.67
CA ASP A 137 -2.18 -23.46 -15.81
C ASP A 137 -1.85 -23.66 -14.33
N GLU A 138 -1.26 -24.78 -13.94
CA GLU A 138 -0.77 -25.03 -12.58
C GLU A 138 0.39 -24.07 -12.21
N THR A 139 1.39 -23.93 -13.09
CA THR A 139 2.51 -22.98 -12.89
C THR A 139 2.12 -21.49 -12.95
N LEU A 140 0.93 -21.18 -13.48
CA LEU A 140 0.35 -19.83 -13.50
C LEU A 140 -0.65 -19.63 -12.36
N GLY A 141 -1.36 -20.68 -11.94
CA GLY A 141 -2.33 -20.70 -10.85
C GLY A 141 -1.68 -20.36 -9.51
N ASP A 142 -0.47 -20.87 -9.29
CA ASP A 142 0.33 -20.57 -8.11
C ASP A 142 0.75 -19.07 -8.01
N ARG A 143 0.68 -18.33 -9.12
CA ARG A 143 0.91 -16.87 -9.16
C ARG A 143 -0.38 -16.04 -9.07
N LYS A 144 -1.56 -16.65 -9.27
CA LYS A 144 -2.86 -15.96 -9.19
C LYS A 144 -3.33 -15.74 -7.74
N THR A 145 -2.77 -16.45 -6.76
CA THR A 145 -3.12 -16.27 -5.33
C THR A 145 -2.53 -14.99 -4.72
N ASN A 146 -1.47 -14.43 -5.30
CA ASN A 146 -0.80 -13.21 -4.81
C ASN A 146 -1.12 -11.92 -5.61
N PHE A 147 -1.84 -12.03 -6.73
CA PHE A 147 -2.45 -10.88 -7.38
C PHE A 147 -3.94 -10.92 -7.07
N GLY A 148 -4.32 -10.24 -5.97
CA GLY A 148 -5.72 -10.04 -5.63
C GLY A 148 -6.52 -9.62 -6.87
N LYS A 149 -7.68 -10.26 -7.06
CA LYS A 149 -8.66 -9.96 -8.11
C LYS A 149 -8.78 -8.43 -8.28
N SER A 150 -8.05 -7.86 -9.22
CA SER A 150 -8.18 -6.45 -9.54
C SER A 150 -9.45 -6.34 -10.34
N ASN A 151 -10.49 -5.79 -9.71
CA ASN A 151 -11.72 -5.40 -10.37
C ASN A 151 -11.39 -4.71 -11.70
N GLU A 152 -12.05 -5.17 -12.76
CA GLU A 152 -11.89 -4.80 -14.18
C GLU A 152 -12.17 -3.30 -14.49
N ASN A 153 -12.32 -2.46 -13.46
CA ASN A 153 -12.75 -1.07 -13.55
C ASN A 153 -11.67 -0.02 -13.25
N ASP A 154 -10.40 -0.39 -12.99
CA ASP A 154 -9.36 0.60 -12.62
C ASP A 154 -8.40 1.03 -13.75
N HIS A 155 -8.81 0.88 -15.02
CA HIS A 155 -8.03 1.34 -16.18
C HIS A 155 -7.95 2.87 -16.34
N LYS A 156 -8.54 3.67 -15.44
CA LYS A 156 -8.59 5.14 -15.59
C LYS A 156 -7.54 5.93 -14.80
N ARG A 157 -6.70 5.31 -13.95
CA ARG A 157 -5.83 6.08 -13.03
C ARG A 157 -4.35 6.17 -13.42
N ASN A 158 -3.88 5.48 -14.46
CA ASN A 158 -2.45 5.48 -14.83
C ASN A 158 -2.02 6.46 -15.94
N SER A 159 -2.86 7.45 -16.29
CA SER A 159 -2.52 8.46 -17.32
C SER A 159 -1.44 9.48 -16.88
N LYS A 160 -1.14 9.60 -15.58
CA LYS A 160 -0.17 10.61 -15.08
C LYS A 160 1.29 10.28 -15.40
N THR A 161 1.64 9.00 -15.53
CA THR A 161 3.00 8.53 -15.84
C THR A 161 3.37 8.81 -17.30
N ASN A 162 2.37 8.88 -18.20
CA ASN A 162 2.58 9.18 -19.62
C ASN A 162 2.94 10.64 -19.92
N ARG A 163 2.56 11.62 -19.09
CA ARG A 163 2.87 13.03 -19.36
C ARG A 163 4.36 13.36 -19.43
N LYS A 164 5.19 12.70 -18.61
CA LYS A 164 6.65 12.91 -18.64
C LYS A 164 7.26 12.31 -19.92
N ILE A 165 6.71 11.20 -20.39
CA ILE A 165 7.15 10.51 -21.61
C ILE A 165 6.68 11.31 -22.84
N GLU A 166 5.42 11.74 -22.88
CA GLU A 166 4.87 12.62 -23.91
C GLU A 166 5.63 13.94 -24.03
N TYR A 167 5.97 14.59 -22.91
CA TYR A 167 6.77 15.81 -22.94
C TYR A 167 8.18 15.57 -23.46
N LYS A 168 8.83 14.47 -23.05
CA LYS A 168 10.16 14.11 -23.57
C LYS A 168 10.11 13.77 -25.06
N ASN A 169 9.09 13.05 -25.51
CA ASN A 169 8.89 12.72 -26.91
C ASN A 169 8.57 13.96 -27.75
N LYS A 170 7.78 14.89 -27.22
CA LYS A 170 7.53 16.18 -27.88
C LYS A 170 8.77 17.06 -27.96
N LYS A 171 9.59 17.06 -26.90
CA LYS A 171 10.80 17.89 -26.81
C LYS A 171 11.98 17.31 -27.59
N PHE A 172 12.09 15.99 -27.65
CA PHE A 172 13.29 15.30 -28.12
C PHE A 172 13.05 14.28 -29.22
N GLY A 173 11.79 14.06 -29.65
CA GLY A 173 11.43 13.02 -30.61
C GLY A 173 11.45 11.61 -30.01
N PHE A 174 10.83 10.65 -30.70
CA PHE A 174 10.91 9.23 -30.35
C PHE A 174 12.22 8.65 -30.89
N GLY A 175 13.32 8.83 -30.16
CA GLY A 175 14.56 8.11 -30.42
C GLY A 175 15.34 8.47 -31.70
N GLY A 176 15.05 9.62 -32.34
CA GLY A 176 15.79 10.14 -33.50
C GLY A 176 16.70 11.32 -33.13
N GLY A 177 17.87 11.43 -33.78
CA GLY A 177 18.92 12.40 -33.48
C GLY A 177 18.48 13.88 -33.54
N LYS A 178 18.93 14.67 -32.56
CA LYS A 178 18.64 16.11 -32.39
C LYS A 178 19.45 17.01 -33.33
N GLU A 179 19.73 16.56 -34.55
CA GLU A 179 20.72 17.20 -35.40
C GLU A 179 20.24 18.55 -35.96
N ASN A 180 18.93 18.73 -36.10
CA ASN A 180 18.32 19.96 -36.64
C ASN A 180 17.53 20.79 -35.61
N SER A 181 17.49 20.41 -34.32
CA SER A 181 16.68 21.12 -33.31
C SER A 181 17.24 22.49 -32.89
N LYS A 182 18.41 22.86 -33.42
CA LYS A 182 19.07 24.16 -33.21
C LYS A 182 19.04 25.06 -34.44
N LYS A 183 18.41 24.62 -35.55
CA LYS A 183 18.25 25.44 -36.75
C LYS A 183 17.03 26.34 -36.60
N ASN A 184 17.13 27.57 -37.08
CA ASN A 184 16.00 28.49 -37.11
C ASN A 184 14.94 27.97 -38.08
N THR A 185 13.72 27.72 -37.60
CA THR A 185 12.54 27.49 -38.45
C THR A 185 12.04 28.82 -39.00
N ALA A 186 11.43 28.80 -40.20
CA ALA A 186 10.92 30.00 -40.87
C ALA A 186 9.97 30.83 -39.96
N ASP A 187 9.19 30.16 -39.12
CA ASP A 187 8.32 30.79 -38.11
C ASP A 187 9.09 31.55 -37.02
N SER A 188 10.30 31.09 -36.66
CA SER A 188 11.16 31.73 -35.64
C SER A 188 11.90 32.95 -36.17
N SER A 189 12.12 33.03 -37.49
CA SER A 189 12.75 34.20 -38.14
C SER A 189 11.75 35.31 -38.51
N ALA A 190 10.46 35.00 -38.60
CA ALA A 190 9.45 35.96 -39.00
C ALA A 190 8.98 36.88 -37.86
N ASP A 191 9.15 36.47 -36.59
CA ASP A 191 8.50 37.12 -35.44
C ASP A 191 9.43 38.04 -34.62
N VAL A 192 10.35 38.74 -35.29
CA VAL A 192 11.25 39.72 -34.62
C VAL A 192 10.56 41.09 -34.43
N PHE A 193 9.45 41.33 -35.13
CA PHE A 193 8.78 42.65 -35.18
C PHE A 193 7.41 42.74 -34.50
N ASN A 194 6.83 41.65 -33.99
CA ASN A 194 5.58 41.70 -33.24
C ASN A 194 5.79 41.53 -31.73
N LYS A 195 6.56 42.46 -31.13
CA LYS A 195 6.32 42.85 -29.74
C LYS A 195 4.99 43.60 -29.65
N ARG A 196 3.87 42.87 -29.68
CA ARG A 196 2.55 43.42 -29.34
C ARG A 196 1.96 42.64 -28.18
N SER A 197 1.82 43.36 -27.08
CA SER A 197 0.95 43.03 -25.96
C SER A 197 -0.41 42.51 -26.44
N ASN A 198 -0.69 41.23 -26.20
CA ASN A 198 -2.03 40.62 -26.20
C ASN A 198 -1.83 39.23 -25.59
N LYS A 199 -2.24 38.94 -24.35
CA LYS A 199 -3.63 38.76 -23.89
C LYS A 199 -4.45 38.03 -24.96
N TRP A 200 -4.96 36.84 -24.59
CA TRP A 200 -5.74 35.85 -25.37
C TRP A 200 -4.91 34.56 -25.59
N GLN A 201 -5.33 33.33 -25.26
CA GLN A 201 -6.62 32.80 -24.82
C GLN A 201 -6.36 31.59 -23.90
N ARG A 202 -7.09 31.48 -22.78
CA ARG A 202 -7.36 30.18 -22.13
C ARG A 202 -8.86 29.92 -22.36
N PRO A 203 -9.24 28.74 -22.88
CA PRO A 203 -10.61 28.47 -23.26
C PRO A 203 -11.51 28.45 -22.02
N SER A 204 -12.62 29.17 -22.13
CA SER A 204 -13.70 29.23 -21.16
C SER A 204 -14.44 27.89 -21.13
N PHE A 205 -14.50 27.25 -19.96
CA PHE A 205 -15.56 26.29 -19.63
C PHE A 205 -16.09 26.63 -18.24
N HIS A 206 -17.37 27.02 -18.24
CA HIS A 206 -18.35 27.14 -17.16
C HIS A 206 -18.01 27.96 -15.90
N ALA A 207 -18.65 29.13 -15.88
CA ALA A 207 -19.09 29.81 -14.69
C ALA A 207 -20.06 28.93 -13.86
N GLN A 208 -19.70 28.68 -12.61
CA GLN A 208 -20.68 28.60 -11.54
C GLN A 208 -20.17 29.43 -10.35
N LYS A 209 -20.93 30.50 -10.08
CA LYS A 209 -20.85 31.34 -8.89
C LYS A 209 -20.99 30.47 -7.64
N GLY A 210 -20.08 30.62 -6.67
CA GLY A 210 -20.27 30.02 -5.36
C GLY A 210 -19.18 30.35 -4.34
N LYS A 211 -19.48 31.32 -3.48
CA LYS A 211 -18.92 31.55 -2.13
C LYS A 211 -17.47 32.07 -2.01
N LYS A 212 -17.40 33.34 -1.60
CA LYS A 212 -16.27 34.01 -0.94
C LYS A 212 -15.76 33.16 0.24
N GLY A 213 -14.59 32.55 0.06
CA GLY A 213 -13.73 32.12 1.16
C GLY A 213 -12.47 32.98 1.15
N LYS A 214 -12.20 33.70 2.25
CA LYS A 214 -10.96 34.45 2.50
C LYS A 214 -9.75 33.53 2.26
N GLN A 215 -9.09 33.64 1.10
CA GLN A 215 -7.80 32.99 0.88
C GLN A 215 -6.73 33.75 1.65
N LYS A 216 -6.07 33.06 2.60
CA LYS A 216 -4.84 33.54 3.24
C LYS A 216 -3.83 33.91 2.14
N SER A 217 -3.45 35.18 2.08
CA SER A 217 -2.42 35.67 1.16
C SER A 217 -1.11 34.94 1.43
N SER A 218 -0.74 34.00 0.55
CA SER A 218 0.57 33.37 0.62
C SER A 218 1.64 34.44 0.42
N ARG A 219 2.60 34.49 1.35
CA ARG A 219 3.63 35.52 1.40
C ARG A 219 4.51 35.38 0.13
N PRO A 220 4.80 36.47 -0.60
CA PRO A 220 5.63 36.41 -1.80
C PRO A 220 7.00 35.76 -1.49
N GLY A 221 7.56 35.05 -2.47
CA GLY A 221 8.87 34.40 -2.36
C GLY A 221 9.99 35.36 -1.93
N LYS A 222 11.11 34.82 -1.42
CA LYS A 222 12.22 35.61 -0.84
C LYS A 222 12.76 36.65 -1.85
N ASP A 223 12.93 36.28 -3.10
CA ASP A 223 13.41 37.17 -4.17
C ASP A 223 12.41 38.29 -4.51
N ALA A 224 11.12 37.98 -4.53
CA ALA A 224 10.08 38.98 -4.78
C ALA A 224 10.03 40.04 -3.66
N ARG A 225 10.33 39.63 -2.41
CA ARG A 225 10.44 40.54 -1.27
C ARG A 225 11.68 41.42 -1.32
N GLN A 226 12.81 40.89 -1.78
CA GLN A 226 14.03 41.69 -1.96
C GLN A 226 13.85 42.74 -3.04
N LYS A 227 13.25 42.38 -4.18
CA LYS A 227 12.98 43.32 -5.29
C LYS A 227 12.00 44.44 -4.91
N ALA A 228 11.04 44.16 -4.04
CA ALA A 228 10.12 45.18 -3.53
C ALA A 228 10.79 46.18 -2.59
N ARG A 229 11.83 45.76 -1.84
CA ARG A 229 12.59 46.65 -0.95
C ARG A 229 13.53 47.60 -1.69
N THR A 230 13.99 47.22 -2.87
CA THR A 230 14.89 48.02 -3.70
C THR A 230 14.17 48.98 -4.65
N LYS A 231 12.83 48.95 -4.69
CA LYS A 231 12.02 49.98 -5.34
C LYS A 231 11.68 51.06 -4.32
N LYS A 232 12.49 52.12 -4.29
CA LYS A 232 12.01 53.46 -3.90
C LYS A 232 11.48 54.14 -5.15
#